data_AF-A0A137P2K3-F1
#
_entry.id   AF-A0A137P2K3-F1
#
_cell.length_a   1.000
_cell.length_b   1.000
_cell.length_c   1.000
_cell.angle_alpha   90.00
_cell.angle_beta   90.00
_cell.angle_gamma   90.00
#
_symmetry.space_group_name_H-M   'P 1'
#
loop_
_entity.id
_entity.type
_entity.pdbx_description
1 polymer ?
#
loop_
_entity_poly.entity_id
_entity_poly.type
_entity_poly.pdbx_seq_one_letter_code
_entity_poly.pdbx_strand_id
1 'polypeptide(L)'
;MSISELSPPTSPTLNAPEEDPIQYKLDQIINSGLGTDQELTDSWYAIEELLTEDGDIVELPTKPLKTLLEAKTLAFFEDYIDRMSVLDQCLEEIEDVVKQARTKIDQIESGLEPIRDPIYQLLDTLQNYEMQEQTILNQIEISNNFIEKFTLKEEEIAILGEFDDNEEETAGRQTDELNWKFFKAFNKMEQIRRDALELLVKEGHPIGQDIVNSLVEVSEISYKRLSNWLKDKLNILQSGYPEVSLLFKWGVQVAKSDSTLFESIISTIIDIRSKFILANFYQNLTKGGRAIDYNASDSNRYIGDILAWLHSTVVEEKDLLFNLLCISPPETNTGDNDEENTFISLPEGLKFSEYPEGDGLTLIDQTLQAVLTPISTKIRDTLQNLDHPMNSFQITNLIQFYTNLLLKLLGPASVTAEVFEGLVKDSTDIFFKISEDEMTQMIAEAQVI
;
A
#
# COMPACT_ATOMS: atom_id res chain seq x y z
N MET A 1 29.50 7.20 -87.87
CA MET A 1 30.81 6.69 -87.44
C MET A 1 30.75 5.18 -87.68
N SER A 2 31.21 4.66 -88.83
CA SER A 2 32.63 4.49 -89.25
C SER A 2 33.25 3.26 -88.58
N ILE A 3 34.00 2.33 -89.20
CA ILE A 3 34.51 2.01 -90.58
C ILE A 3 34.86 0.49 -90.51
N SER A 4 34.80 -0.41 -91.50
CA SER A 4 34.64 -0.34 -92.97
C SER A 4 33.87 -1.57 -93.53
N GLU A 5 33.50 -1.53 -94.81
CA GLU A 5 33.36 -2.72 -95.69
C GLU A 5 34.73 -3.15 -96.26
N LEU A 6 34.86 -4.35 -96.83
CA LEU A 6 35.26 -4.51 -98.25
C LEU A 6 34.94 -5.92 -98.81
N SER A 7 34.73 -5.98 -100.13
CA SER A 7 34.13 -7.08 -100.90
C SER A 7 35.14 -7.82 -101.82
N PRO A 8 34.78 -8.97 -102.45
CA PRO A 8 35.70 -9.81 -103.24
C PRO A 8 35.75 -9.42 -104.74
N PRO A 9 36.68 -10.01 -105.52
CA PRO A 9 36.36 -10.57 -106.85
C PRO A 9 37.07 -11.93 -107.13
N THR A 10 36.57 -12.90 -107.89
CA THR A 10 36.06 -12.97 -109.30
C THR A 10 37.15 -13.30 -110.35
N SER A 11 36.84 -14.33 -111.17
CA SER A 11 37.51 -14.99 -112.31
C SER A 11 37.81 -14.07 -113.54
N PRO A 12 38.11 -14.51 -114.80
CA PRO A 12 38.34 -15.87 -115.39
C PRO A 12 39.40 -15.99 -116.57
N THR A 13 39.58 -17.23 -117.08
CA THR A 13 39.77 -17.72 -118.49
C THR A 13 40.70 -17.09 -119.58
N LEU A 14 41.43 -18.01 -120.25
CA LEU A 14 41.70 -18.19 -121.71
C LEU A 14 42.27 -17.06 -122.61
N ASN A 15 43.31 -17.40 -123.39
CA ASN A 15 43.18 -17.63 -124.85
C ASN A 15 44.46 -18.25 -125.48
N ALA A 16 44.29 -19.05 -126.55
CA ALA A 16 45.34 -19.53 -127.47
C ALA A 16 45.46 -18.56 -128.68
N PRO A 17 46.51 -18.58 -129.54
CA PRO A 17 46.80 -19.71 -130.44
C PRO A 17 48.28 -20.00 -130.83
N GLU A 18 48.48 -21.22 -131.35
CA GLU A 18 49.37 -21.69 -132.44
C GLU A 18 50.60 -20.86 -132.89
N GLU A 19 51.79 -21.32 -132.48
CA GLU A 19 52.99 -21.55 -133.33
C GLU A 19 53.81 -22.72 -132.70
N ASP A 20 54.77 -23.31 -133.42
CA ASP A 20 55.14 -24.75 -133.31
C ASP A 20 55.44 -25.33 -131.88
N PRO A 21 54.80 -26.46 -131.49
CA PRO A 21 54.66 -26.86 -130.08
C PRO A 21 55.85 -27.58 -129.43
N ILE A 22 56.99 -27.74 -130.12
CA ILE A 22 58.13 -28.54 -129.64
C ILE A 22 59.34 -27.68 -129.24
N GLN A 23 59.69 -26.64 -130.02
CA GLN A 23 60.84 -25.79 -129.73
C GLN A 23 60.63 -24.95 -128.46
N TYR A 24 59.48 -24.27 -128.35
CA TYR A 24 59.17 -23.44 -127.18
C TYR A 24 59.13 -24.24 -125.87
N LYS A 25 58.64 -25.48 -125.90
CA LYS A 25 58.64 -26.36 -124.71
C LYS A 25 60.05 -26.72 -124.25
N LEU A 26 61.00 -26.84 -125.16
CA LEU A 26 62.38 -27.21 -124.84
C LEU A 26 63.13 -26.01 -124.22
N ASP A 27 62.95 -24.82 -124.78
CA ASP A 27 63.50 -23.57 -124.20
C ASP A 27 62.83 -23.18 -122.87
N GLN A 28 61.54 -23.49 -122.68
CA GLN A 28 60.84 -23.21 -121.42
C GLN A 28 61.27 -24.16 -120.29
N ILE A 29 61.40 -25.48 -120.56
CA ILE A 29 61.78 -26.49 -119.56
C ILE A 29 63.21 -26.26 -119.02
N ILE A 30 64.12 -25.75 -119.86
CA ILE A 30 65.50 -25.46 -119.45
C ILE A 30 65.58 -24.15 -118.63
N ASN A 31 64.72 -23.16 -118.91
CA ASN A 31 64.71 -21.89 -118.20
C ASN A 31 63.85 -21.88 -116.91
N SER A 32 62.87 -22.78 -116.76
CA SER A 32 62.18 -22.99 -115.48
C SER A 32 62.97 -23.92 -114.55
N GLY A 33 64.25 -23.61 -114.35
CA GLY A 33 65.12 -24.35 -113.44
C GLY A 33 64.59 -24.28 -112.00
N LEU A 34 64.64 -25.42 -111.29
CA LEU A 34 64.22 -25.51 -109.90
C LEU A 34 65.02 -24.53 -109.03
N GLY A 35 64.31 -23.56 -108.44
CA GLY A 35 64.88 -22.52 -107.59
C GLY A 35 64.15 -22.43 -106.25
N THR A 36 64.59 -23.26 -105.30
CA THR A 36 64.38 -23.06 -103.84
C THR A 36 62.93 -22.86 -103.37
N ASP A 37 62.12 -23.92 -103.41
CA ASP A 37 60.88 -23.99 -102.65
C ASP A 37 61.16 -24.17 -101.14
N GLN A 38 61.19 -23.07 -100.40
CA GLN A 38 61.23 -23.13 -98.94
C GLN A 38 59.91 -23.71 -98.37
N GLU A 39 58.79 -23.50 -99.07
CA GLU A 39 57.51 -24.14 -98.77
C GLU A 39 57.54 -25.67 -99.03
N LEU A 40 58.33 -26.18 -99.98
CA LEU A 40 58.53 -27.63 -100.13
C LEU A 40 59.37 -28.20 -99.01
N THR A 41 60.38 -27.49 -98.48
CA THR A 41 61.14 -27.99 -97.31
C THR A 41 60.31 -27.98 -96.04
N ASP A 42 59.51 -26.93 -95.80
CA ASP A 42 58.66 -26.84 -94.61
C ASP A 42 57.51 -27.87 -94.68
N SER A 43 56.93 -28.09 -95.86
CA SER A 43 55.98 -29.19 -96.08
C SER A 43 56.64 -30.57 -96.11
N TRP A 44 57.92 -30.70 -96.47
CA TRP A 44 58.67 -31.95 -96.29
C TRP A 44 58.83 -32.27 -94.81
N TYR A 45 59.24 -31.31 -93.98
CA TYR A 45 59.35 -31.52 -92.53
C TYR A 45 57.99 -31.87 -91.91
N ALA A 46 56.91 -31.20 -92.33
CA ALA A 46 55.55 -31.54 -91.88
C ALA A 46 55.08 -32.93 -92.36
N ILE A 47 55.57 -33.42 -93.50
CA ILE A 47 55.32 -34.77 -94.02
C ILE A 47 56.22 -35.81 -93.32
N GLU A 48 57.46 -35.45 -92.97
CA GLU A 48 58.43 -36.30 -92.27
C GLU A 48 58.01 -36.52 -90.80
N GLU A 49 57.52 -35.48 -90.13
CA GLU A 49 56.87 -35.58 -88.81
C GLU A 49 55.58 -36.40 -88.88
N LEU A 50 54.81 -36.28 -89.98
CA LEU A 50 53.64 -37.14 -90.26
C LEU A 50 53.99 -38.61 -90.56
N LEU A 51 55.25 -38.90 -90.91
CA LEU A 51 55.77 -40.24 -91.23
C LEU A 51 56.59 -40.84 -90.08
N THR A 52 56.76 -40.15 -88.95
CA THR A 52 57.56 -40.61 -87.80
C THR A 52 56.80 -40.62 -86.47
N GLU A 53 55.85 -41.54 -86.35
CA GLU A 53 55.56 -42.19 -85.06
C GLU A 53 55.90 -43.69 -85.19
N ASP A 54 56.76 -44.18 -84.29
CA ASP A 54 57.15 -45.58 -84.07
C ASP A 54 57.87 -46.37 -85.19
N GLY A 55 58.82 -45.71 -85.88
CA GLY A 55 60.16 -46.27 -86.05
C GLY A 55 60.41 -47.44 -87.04
N ASP A 56 59.41 -47.90 -87.81
CA ASP A 56 59.61 -48.89 -88.87
C ASP A 56 59.08 -48.40 -90.24
N ILE A 57 59.92 -48.48 -91.27
CA ILE A 57 59.59 -47.99 -92.62
C ILE A 57 58.76 -49.06 -93.35
N VAL A 58 57.43 -48.90 -93.35
CA VAL A 58 56.53 -49.76 -94.13
C VAL A 58 56.24 -49.15 -95.51
N GLU A 59 56.42 -50.00 -96.51
CA GLU A 59 56.34 -49.78 -97.96
C GLU A 59 55.24 -48.81 -98.45
N LEU A 60 55.53 -48.02 -99.50
CA LEU A 60 54.52 -47.24 -100.24
C LEU A 60 53.48 -48.15 -100.93
N PRO A 61 52.18 -47.81 -100.84
CA PRO A 61 51.29 -48.05 -101.97
C PRO A 61 50.25 -46.92 -102.20
N THR A 62 50.48 -46.16 -103.28
CA THR A 62 49.45 -45.85 -104.30
C THR A 62 48.03 -45.47 -103.84
N LYS A 63 47.88 -44.46 -102.96
CA LYS A 63 46.64 -43.67 -102.83
C LYS A 63 46.99 -42.18 -102.83
N PRO A 64 46.17 -41.30 -103.44
CA PRO A 64 46.47 -39.87 -103.46
C PRO A 64 46.50 -39.33 -102.02
N LEU A 65 47.55 -38.57 -101.69
CA LEU A 65 47.83 -38.07 -100.35
C LEU A 65 46.65 -37.33 -99.72
N LYS A 66 45.85 -36.65 -100.56
CA LYS A 66 44.56 -36.05 -100.20
C LYS A 66 43.60 -37.01 -99.51
N THR A 67 43.44 -38.25 -99.98
CA THR A 67 42.51 -39.24 -99.38
C THR A 67 43.03 -39.80 -98.06
N LEU A 68 44.36 -39.83 -97.86
CA LEU A 68 44.97 -40.24 -96.59
C LEU A 68 44.87 -39.11 -95.56
N LEU A 69 45.09 -37.86 -96.00
CA LEU A 69 44.84 -36.67 -95.19
C LEU A 69 43.35 -36.53 -94.84
N GLU A 70 42.43 -36.69 -95.79
CA GLU A 70 40.97 -36.70 -95.57
C GLU A 70 40.56 -37.80 -94.59
N ALA A 71 41.17 -39.00 -94.67
CA ALA A 71 40.91 -40.07 -93.70
C ALA A 71 41.45 -39.73 -92.30
N LYS A 72 42.64 -39.11 -92.18
CA LYS A 72 43.21 -38.72 -90.87
C LYS A 72 42.48 -37.50 -90.27
N THR A 73 42.01 -36.56 -91.09
CA THR A 73 41.16 -35.45 -90.61
C THR A 73 39.76 -35.93 -90.27
N LEU A 74 39.17 -36.87 -91.01
CA LEU A 74 37.92 -37.54 -90.60
C LEU A 74 38.08 -38.27 -89.28
N ALA A 75 39.13 -39.07 -89.10
CA ALA A 75 39.40 -39.75 -87.83
C ALA A 75 39.59 -38.75 -86.67
N PHE A 76 40.26 -37.61 -86.90
CA PHE A 76 40.37 -36.54 -85.91
C PHE A 76 39.02 -35.86 -85.63
N PHE A 77 38.18 -35.65 -86.64
CA PHE A 77 36.83 -35.10 -86.45
C PHE A 77 35.89 -36.09 -85.77
N GLU A 78 36.00 -37.40 -86.03
CA GLU A 78 35.27 -38.45 -85.32
C GLU A 78 35.69 -38.51 -83.85
N ASP A 79 36.99 -38.56 -83.55
CA ASP A 79 37.52 -38.50 -82.17
C ASP A 79 37.18 -37.16 -81.46
N TYR A 80 37.16 -36.04 -82.19
CA TYR A 80 36.67 -34.76 -81.65
C TYR A 80 35.16 -34.76 -81.39
N ILE A 81 34.35 -35.36 -82.27
CA ILE A 81 32.90 -35.53 -82.07
C ILE A 81 32.63 -36.47 -80.89
N ASP A 82 33.36 -37.57 -80.76
CA ASP A 82 33.25 -38.48 -79.62
C ASP A 82 33.61 -37.76 -78.31
N ARG A 83 34.71 -37.01 -78.27
CA ARG A 83 35.09 -36.23 -77.08
C ARG A 83 34.13 -35.07 -76.76
N MET A 84 33.57 -34.41 -77.78
CA MET A 84 32.50 -33.43 -77.59
C MET A 84 31.19 -34.07 -77.13
N SER A 85 30.86 -35.28 -77.59
CA SER A 85 29.66 -36.00 -77.15
C SER A 85 29.71 -36.36 -75.67
N VAL A 86 30.89 -36.73 -75.16
CA VAL A 86 31.13 -36.93 -73.71
C VAL A 86 30.98 -35.61 -72.94
N LEU A 87 31.46 -34.49 -73.49
CA LEU A 87 31.30 -33.18 -72.87
C LEU A 87 29.82 -32.72 -72.85
N ASP A 88 29.10 -32.90 -73.96
CA ASP A 88 27.67 -32.59 -74.07
C ASP A 88 26.86 -33.47 -73.11
N GLN A 89 27.19 -34.75 -72.97
CA GLN A 89 26.56 -35.65 -72.01
C GLN A 89 26.82 -35.22 -70.55
N CYS A 90 28.05 -34.80 -70.21
CA CYS A 90 28.35 -34.23 -68.90
C CYS A 90 27.64 -32.87 -68.66
N LEU A 91 27.46 -32.05 -69.70
CA LEU A 91 26.70 -30.80 -69.60
C LEU A 91 25.20 -31.07 -69.42
N GLU A 92 24.64 -32.07 -70.08
CA GLU A 92 23.25 -32.51 -69.91
C GLU A 92 23.00 -33.09 -68.52
N GLU A 93 23.94 -33.89 -67.97
CA GLU A 93 23.92 -34.34 -66.57
C GLU A 93 23.96 -33.18 -65.58
N ILE A 94 24.83 -32.18 -65.80
CA ILE A 94 24.90 -30.97 -64.97
C ILE A 94 23.60 -30.15 -65.09
N GLU A 95 23.04 -30.01 -66.28
CA GLU A 95 21.78 -29.28 -66.49
C GLU A 95 20.61 -29.98 -65.80
N ASP A 96 20.55 -31.33 -65.83
CA ASP A 96 19.56 -32.09 -65.08
C ASP A 96 19.75 -31.97 -63.57
N VAL A 97 20.99 -32.06 -63.05
CA VAL A 97 21.27 -31.80 -61.62
C VAL A 97 20.86 -30.38 -61.21
N VAL A 98 21.05 -29.37 -62.07
CA VAL A 98 20.61 -27.99 -61.81
C VAL A 98 19.08 -27.87 -61.85
N LYS A 99 18.39 -28.57 -62.76
CA LYS A 99 16.92 -28.65 -62.78
C LYS A 99 16.37 -29.34 -61.52
N GLN A 100 16.96 -30.46 -61.12
CA GLN A 100 16.64 -31.17 -59.88
C GLN A 100 16.93 -30.31 -58.63
N ALA A 101 17.98 -29.50 -58.62
CA ALA A 101 18.28 -28.58 -57.53
C ALA A 101 17.27 -27.45 -57.44
N ARG A 102 16.92 -26.81 -58.58
CA ARG A 102 15.88 -25.76 -58.63
C ARG A 102 14.53 -26.28 -58.17
N THR A 103 14.05 -27.38 -58.74
CA THR A 103 12.78 -27.99 -58.33
C THR A 103 12.73 -28.38 -56.84
N LYS A 104 13.85 -28.79 -56.23
CA LYS A 104 13.93 -29.00 -54.78
C LYS A 104 13.88 -27.70 -53.98
N ILE A 105 14.51 -26.62 -54.47
CA ILE A 105 14.42 -25.29 -53.85
C ILE A 105 12.98 -24.78 -53.94
N ASP A 106 12.33 -24.88 -55.11
CA ASP A 106 10.94 -24.49 -55.32
C ASP A 106 9.98 -25.30 -54.41
N GLN A 107 10.24 -26.60 -54.22
CA GLN A 107 9.51 -27.46 -53.27
C GLN A 107 9.72 -27.06 -51.81
N ILE A 108 10.93 -26.65 -51.43
CA ILE A 108 11.22 -26.16 -50.08
C ILE A 108 10.54 -24.81 -49.85
N GLU A 109 10.61 -23.89 -50.82
CA GLU A 109 9.99 -22.56 -50.73
C GLU A 109 8.46 -22.64 -50.67
N SER A 110 7.86 -23.42 -51.56
CA SER A 110 6.42 -23.75 -51.54
C SER A 110 5.99 -24.53 -50.29
N GLY A 111 6.91 -25.27 -49.65
CA GLY A 111 6.67 -25.93 -48.36
C GLY A 111 6.83 -25.01 -47.15
N LEU A 112 7.64 -23.95 -47.24
CA LEU A 112 7.91 -22.99 -46.16
C LEU A 112 6.79 -21.94 -46.05
N GLU A 113 6.24 -21.51 -47.19
CA GLU A 113 5.16 -20.52 -47.28
C GLU A 113 3.92 -20.89 -46.45
N PRO A 114 3.33 -22.11 -46.52
CA PRO A 114 2.19 -22.49 -45.67
C PRO A 114 2.55 -22.75 -44.20
N ILE A 115 3.84 -22.83 -43.84
CA ILE A 115 4.30 -22.97 -42.44
C ILE A 115 4.51 -21.59 -41.78
N ARG A 116 4.83 -20.58 -42.59
CA ARG A 116 5.06 -19.19 -42.16
C ARG A 116 3.85 -18.60 -41.42
N ASP A 117 2.67 -18.72 -41.97
CA ASP A 117 1.45 -18.13 -41.38
C ASP A 117 1.08 -18.78 -40.03
N PRO A 118 1.10 -20.13 -39.87
CA PRO A 118 1.01 -20.78 -38.56
C PRO A 118 2.07 -20.33 -37.56
N ILE A 119 3.31 -20.07 -37.98
CA ILE A 119 4.36 -19.56 -37.06
C ILE A 119 4.01 -18.16 -36.56
N TYR A 120 3.50 -17.26 -37.43
CA TYR A 120 3.07 -15.94 -36.98
C TYR A 120 1.83 -15.99 -36.08
N GLN A 121 0.86 -16.87 -36.37
CA GLN A 121 -0.29 -17.11 -35.48
C GLN A 121 0.13 -17.72 -34.14
N LEU A 122 1.12 -18.61 -34.12
CA LEU A 122 1.67 -19.17 -32.89
C LEU A 122 2.44 -18.11 -32.09
N LEU A 123 3.19 -17.22 -32.75
CA LEU A 123 3.87 -16.10 -32.10
C LEU A 123 2.87 -15.08 -31.50
N ASP A 124 1.83 -14.72 -32.23
CA ASP A 124 0.77 -13.82 -31.75
C ASP A 124 -0.01 -14.46 -30.59
N THR A 125 -0.36 -15.74 -30.66
CA THR A 125 -1.00 -16.42 -29.53
C THR A 125 -0.08 -16.54 -28.31
N LEU A 126 1.22 -16.82 -28.47
CA LEU A 126 2.19 -16.78 -27.37
C LEU A 126 2.25 -15.39 -26.72
N GLN A 127 2.35 -14.32 -27.50
CA GLN A 127 2.39 -12.94 -26.99
C GLN A 127 1.08 -12.57 -26.26
N ASN A 128 -0.06 -13.04 -26.76
CA ASN A 128 -1.34 -12.88 -26.08
C ASN A 128 -1.41 -13.69 -24.76
N TYR A 129 -0.82 -14.89 -24.69
CA TYR A 129 -0.71 -15.66 -23.45
C TYR A 129 0.21 -14.99 -22.43
N GLU A 130 1.38 -14.47 -22.83
CA GLU A 130 2.27 -13.70 -21.94
C GLU A 130 1.56 -12.47 -21.36
N MET A 131 0.81 -11.73 -22.18
CA MET A 131 0.02 -10.57 -21.72
C MET A 131 -1.10 -10.98 -20.75
N GLN A 132 -1.76 -12.11 -20.98
CA GLN A 132 -2.76 -12.66 -20.05
C GLN A 132 -2.12 -13.10 -18.73
N GLU A 133 -0.96 -13.76 -18.77
CA GLU A 133 -0.21 -14.18 -17.58
C GLU A 133 0.15 -12.97 -16.70
N GLN A 134 0.72 -11.90 -17.30
CA GLN A 134 1.01 -10.66 -16.57
C GLN A 134 -0.26 -10.01 -15.98
N THR A 135 -1.38 -10.07 -16.70
CA THR A 135 -2.67 -9.55 -16.20
C THR A 135 -3.17 -10.37 -15.00
N ILE A 136 -3.05 -11.70 -15.05
CA ILE A 136 -3.44 -12.61 -13.97
C ILE A 136 -2.52 -12.43 -12.75
N LEU A 137 -1.21 -12.29 -12.94
CA LEU A 137 -0.26 -12.02 -11.84
C LEU A 137 -0.59 -10.70 -11.12
N ASN A 138 -0.86 -9.63 -11.87
CA ASN A 138 -1.30 -8.36 -11.29
C ASN A 138 -2.64 -8.48 -10.54
N GLN A 139 -3.60 -9.28 -11.05
CA GLN A 139 -4.86 -9.55 -10.36
C GLN A 139 -4.66 -10.35 -9.07
N ILE A 140 -3.73 -11.32 -9.05
CA ILE A 140 -3.35 -12.08 -7.85
C ILE A 140 -2.71 -11.15 -6.81
N GLU A 141 -1.81 -10.25 -7.22
CA GLU A 141 -1.20 -9.26 -6.32
C GLU A 141 -2.23 -8.30 -5.72
N ILE A 142 -3.15 -7.78 -6.53
CA ILE A 142 -4.26 -6.93 -6.04
C ILE A 142 -5.16 -7.71 -5.07
N SER A 143 -5.48 -8.97 -5.40
CA SER A 143 -6.32 -9.83 -4.55
C SER A 143 -5.64 -10.16 -3.21
N ASN A 144 -4.34 -10.44 -3.20
CA ASN A 144 -3.57 -10.67 -1.98
C ASN A 144 -3.52 -9.40 -1.11
N ASN A 145 -3.23 -8.23 -1.69
CA ASN A 145 -3.27 -6.95 -0.99
C ASN A 145 -4.68 -6.65 -0.44
N PHE A 146 -5.74 -7.01 -1.16
CA PHE A 146 -7.11 -6.88 -0.69
C PHE A 146 -7.38 -7.80 0.52
N ILE A 147 -6.97 -9.07 0.45
CA ILE A 147 -7.13 -10.02 1.57
C ILE A 147 -6.34 -9.54 2.80
N GLU A 148 -5.08 -9.16 2.67
CA GLU A 148 -4.28 -8.66 3.80
C GLU A 148 -4.86 -7.38 4.43
N LYS A 149 -5.47 -6.51 3.61
CA LYS A 149 -6.09 -5.28 4.08
C LYS A 149 -7.46 -5.50 4.72
N PHE A 150 -8.28 -6.41 4.20
CA PHE A 150 -9.70 -6.56 4.60
C PHE A 150 -10.03 -7.79 5.43
N THR A 151 -9.06 -8.67 5.71
CA THR A 151 -9.23 -9.80 6.64
C THR A 151 -8.39 -9.62 7.90
N LEU A 152 -8.96 -9.95 9.06
CA LEU A 152 -8.16 -10.20 10.25
C LEU A 152 -7.54 -11.59 10.17
N LYS A 153 -6.32 -11.71 10.70
CA LYS A 153 -5.68 -13.01 10.85
C LYS A 153 -6.40 -13.81 11.93
N GLU A 154 -6.42 -15.12 11.79
CA GLU A 154 -7.03 -16.04 12.77
C GLU A 154 -6.43 -15.85 14.18
N GLU A 155 -5.13 -15.51 14.27
CA GLU A 155 -4.45 -15.08 15.50
C GLU A 155 -5.01 -13.79 16.12
N GLU A 156 -5.38 -12.81 15.28
CA GLU A 156 -5.97 -11.53 15.74
C GLU A 156 -7.42 -11.75 16.22
N ILE A 157 -8.17 -12.62 15.52
CA ILE A 157 -9.52 -13.04 15.93
C ILE A 157 -9.45 -13.81 17.25
N ALA A 158 -8.48 -14.70 17.45
CA ALA A 158 -8.27 -15.40 18.72
C ALA A 158 -7.96 -14.42 19.87
N ILE A 159 -7.09 -13.42 19.66
CA ILE A 159 -6.79 -12.39 20.68
C ILE A 159 -8.02 -11.53 21.03
N LEU A 160 -8.88 -11.23 20.05
CA LEU A 160 -10.12 -10.46 20.26
C LEU A 160 -11.23 -11.31 20.88
N GLY A 161 -11.30 -12.59 20.51
CA GLY A 161 -12.36 -13.55 20.80
C GLY A 161 -12.01 -14.63 21.83
N GLU A 162 -10.86 -14.56 22.50
CA GLU A 162 -10.57 -15.30 23.74
C GLU A 162 -11.54 -14.85 24.84
N PHE A 163 -12.74 -15.43 24.76
CA PHE A 163 -13.77 -15.47 25.77
C PHE A 163 -13.70 -16.89 26.32
N ASP A 164 -13.08 -17.04 27.48
CA ASP A 164 -12.99 -18.34 28.15
C ASP A 164 -14.37 -18.62 28.75
N ASP A 165 -15.22 -19.38 28.04
CA ASP A 165 -16.61 -19.75 28.40
C ASP A 165 -16.71 -20.53 29.76
N ASN A 166 -15.61 -20.65 30.49
CA ASN A 166 -15.46 -21.29 31.79
C ASN A 166 -15.62 -20.29 32.98
N GLU A 167 -16.51 -19.31 32.85
CA GLU A 167 -16.78 -18.29 33.89
C GLU A 167 -17.35 -18.87 35.21
N GLU A 168 -17.84 -20.13 35.24
CA GLU A 168 -18.39 -20.73 36.48
C GLU A 168 -17.35 -21.35 37.44
N GLU A 169 -16.11 -21.68 37.01
CA GLU A 169 -15.11 -22.30 37.90
C GLU A 169 -13.84 -21.45 38.16
N THR A 170 -13.65 -20.32 37.47
CA THR A 170 -12.37 -19.57 37.52
C THR A 170 -12.43 -18.16 38.11
N ALA A 171 -13.40 -17.89 39.00
CA ALA A 171 -13.56 -16.62 39.74
C ALA A 171 -12.42 -16.26 40.74
N GLY A 172 -11.20 -16.74 40.49
CA GLY A 172 -10.02 -16.55 41.34
C GLY A 172 -8.68 -16.53 40.60
N ARG A 173 -8.66 -16.50 39.26
CA ARG A 173 -7.45 -16.19 38.49
C ARG A 173 -7.57 -14.82 37.85
N GLN A 174 -6.46 -14.11 37.87
CA GLN A 174 -6.30 -12.71 37.46
C GLN A 174 -7.02 -12.45 36.13
N THR A 175 -7.92 -11.46 36.14
CA THR A 175 -8.52 -10.92 34.92
C THR A 175 -7.42 -10.53 33.94
N ASP A 176 -7.46 -11.08 32.73
CA ASP A 176 -6.45 -10.84 31.71
C ASP A 176 -6.20 -9.35 31.55
N GLU A 177 -4.95 -8.93 31.78
CA GLU A 177 -4.56 -7.57 31.52
C GLU A 177 -4.60 -7.34 30.01
N LEU A 178 -5.60 -6.58 29.52
CA LEU A 178 -5.72 -6.24 28.11
C LEU A 178 -4.39 -5.70 27.59
N ASN A 179 -3.75 -6.53 26.79
CA ASN A 179 -2.38 -6.33 26.35
C ASN A 179 -2.38 -5.38 25.15
N TRP A 180 -1.24 -4.72 24.88
CA TRP A 180 -1.07 -3.87 23.70
C TRP A 180 -1.40 -4.61 22.39
N LYS A 181 -1.28 -5.95 22.38
CA LYS A 181 -1.69 -6.83 21.27
C LYS A 181 -3.19 -6.79 20.99
N PHE A 182 -4.04 -6.88 22.02
CA PHE A 182 -5.51 -6.74 21.87
C PHE A 182 -5.85 -5.37 21.29
N PHE A 183 -5.24 -4.32 21.86
CA PHE A 183 -5.41 -2.95 21.42
C PHE A 183 -4.95 -2.72 19.97
N LYS A 184 -3.83 -3.33 19.53
CA LYS A 184 -3.39 -3.31 18.13
C LYS A 184 -4.38 -4.02 17.20
N ALA A 185 -4.86 -5.22 17.57
CA ALA A 185 -5.85 -5.96 16.80
C ALA A 185 -7.19 -5.21 16.71
N PHE A 186 -7.61 -4.56 17.80
CA PHE A 186 -8.83 -3.76 17.87
C PHE A 186 -8.78 -2.53 16.95
N ASN A 187 -7.67 -1.77 16.96
CA ASN A 187 -7.50 -0.64 16.05
C ASN A 187 -7.49 -1.10 14.58
N LYS A 188 -6.86 -2.25 14.28
CA LYS A 188 -6.93 -2.86 12.94
C LYS A 188 -8.37 -3.24 12.56
N MET A 189 -9.12 -3.88 13.46
CA MET A 189 -10.54 -4.21 13.26
C MET A 189 -11.38 -2.97 12.93
N GLU A 190 -11.20 -1.89 13.68
CA GLU A 190 -11.89 -0.60 13.44
C GLU A 190 -11.49 0.06 12.12
N GLN A 191 -10.21 -0.02 11.73
CA GLN A 191 -9.76 0.45 10.41
C GLN A 191 -10.40 -0.37 9.29
N ILE A 192 -10.43 -1.70 9.39
CA ILE A 192 -11.10 -2.56 8.41
C ILE A 192 -12.59 -2.24 8.33
N ARG A 193 -13.26 -2.10 9.48
CA ARG A 193 -14.70 -1.74 9.56
C ARG A 193 -14.97 -0.42 8.84
N ARG A 194 -14.17 0.62 9.10
CA ARG A 194 -14.31 1.94 8.46
C ARG A 194 -14.04 1.88 6.96
N ASP A 195 -12.96 1.23 6.54
CA ASP A 195 -12.59 1.13 5.13
C ASP A 195 -13.60 0.26 4.34
N ALA A 196 -14.20 -0.77 4.97
CA ALA A 196 -15.28 -1.58 4.37
C ALA A 196 -16.60 -0.79 4.25
N LEU A 197 -16.92 0.07 5.22
CA LEU A 197 -18.04 1.03 5.12
C LEU A 197 -17.78 2.07 4.02
N GLU A 198 -16.54 2.53 3.84
CA GLU A 198 -16.18 3.44 2.75
C GLU A 198 -16.32 2.78 1.36
N LEU A 199 -15.92 1.50 1.22
CA LEU A 199 -16.19 0.70 0.01
C LEU A 199 -17.69 0.54 -0.26
N LEU A 200 -18.49 0.26 0.77
CA LEU A 200 -19.95 0.16 0.65
C LEU A 200 -20.56 1.47 0.13
N VAL A 201 -20.10 2.62 0.63
CA VAL A 201 -20.60 3.95 0.25
C VAL A 201 -20.15 4.36 -1.16
N LYS A 202 -18.92 4.03 -1.57
CA LYS A 202 -18.38 4.43 -2.88
C LYS A 202 -18.79 3.52 -4.04
N GLU A 203 -18.80 2.21 -3.81
CA GLU A 203 -18.91 1.21 -4.89
C GLU A 203 -20.16 0.33 -4.77
N GLY A 204 -20.86 0.35 -3.63
CA GLY A 204 -22.05 -0.47 -3.40
C GLY A 204 -21.79 -1.98 -3.47
N HIS A 205 -20.53 -2.41 -3.36
CA HIS A 205 -20.12 -3.78 -3.63
C HIS A 205 -20.57 -4.72 -2.49
N PRO A 206 -21.20 -5.88 -2.77
CA PRO A 206 -21.70 -6.79 -1.74
C PRO A 206 -20.59 -7.30 -0.80
N ILE A 207 -19.36 -7.38 -1.31
CA ILE A 207 -18.16 -7.75 -0.53
C ILE A 207 -17.96 -6.83 0.69
N GLY A 208 -18.23 -5.52 0.57
CA GLY A 208 -18.14 -4.60 1.72
C GLY A 208 -19.17 -4.93 2.80
N GLN A 209 -20.36 -5.37 2.40
CA GLN A 209 -21.40 -5.83 3.33
C GLN A 209 -21.03 -7.17 3.99
N ASP A 210 -20.48 -8.12 3.23
CA ASP A 210 -20.03 -9.42 3.76
C ASP A 210 -18.86 -9.29 4.75
N ILE A 211 -17.92 -8.37 4.49
CA ILE A 211 -16.84 -8.02 5.43
C ILE A 211 -17.44 -7.40 6.70
N VAL A 212 -18.30 -6.39 6.58
CA VAL A 212 -18.93 -5.77 7.75
C VAL A 212 -19.72 -6.81 8.57
N ASN A 213 -20.49 -7.68 7.92
CA ASN A 213 -21.26 -8.73 8.57
C ASN A 213 -20.38 -9.72 9.36
N SER A 214 -19.26 -10.17 8.77
CA SER A 214 -18.33 -11.08 9.48
C SER A 214 -17.57 -10.40 10.63
N LEU A 215 -17.44 -9.07 10.59
CA LEU A 215 -16.86 -8.28 11.69
C LEU A 215 -17.83 -7.97 12.83
N VAL A 216 -19.16 -8.04 12.64
CA VAL A 216 -20.13 -7.69 13.69
C VAL A 216 -19.89 -8.52 14.95
N GLU A 217 -19.82 -9.84 14.83
CA GLU A 217 -19.66 -10.76 15.97
C GLU A 217 -18.36 -10.52 16.74
N VAL A 218 -17.23 -10.43 16.03
CA VAL A 218 -15.91 -10.14 16.63
C VAL A 218 -15.87 -8.75 17.26
N SER A 219 -16.54 -7.76 16.65
CA SER A 219 -16.66 -6.42 17.22
C SER A 219 -17.49 -6.42 18.50
N GLU A 220 -18.65 -7.09 18.53
CA GLU A 220 -19.47 -7.18 19.73
C GLU A 220 -18.73 -7.83 20.90
N ILE A 221 -18.02 -8.95 20.66
CA ILE A 221 -17.26 -9.65 21.69
C ILE A 221 -16.13 -8.75 22.23
N SER A 222 -15.38 -8.11 21.33
CA SER A 222 -14.25 -7.25 21.73
C SER A 222 -14.69 -5.94 22.41
N TYR A 223 -15.81 -5.32 22.00
CA TYR A 223 -16.41 -4.19 22.71
C TYR A 223 -16.96 -4.60 24.10
N LYS A 224 -17.57 -5.79 24.24
CA LYS A 224 -17.99 -6.33 25.55
C LYS A 224 -16.78 -6.56 26.47
N ARG A 225 -15.71 -7.19 25.98
CA ARG A 225 -14.45 -7.42 26.73
C ARG A 225 -13.80 -6.10 27.15
N LEU A 226 -13.76 -5.11 26.25
CA LEU A 226 -13.29 -3.75 26.56
C LEU A 226 -14.14 -3.08 27.64
N SER A 227 -15.48 -3.17 27.56
CA SER A 227 -16.40 -2.59 28.54
C SER A 227 -16.21 -3.20 29.94
N ASN A 228 -16.09 -4.53 30.03
CA ASN A 228 -15.89 -5.23 31.29
C ASN A 228 -14.53 -4.87 31.92
N TRP A 229 -13.44 -4.93 31.13
CA TRP A 229 -12.12 -4.53 31.62
C TRP A 229 -12.06 -3.07 32.08
N LEU A 230 -12.71 -2.15 31.35
CA LEU A 230 -12.80 -0.75 31.79
C LEU A 230 -13.58 -0.63 33.10
N LYS A 231 -14.72 -1.31 33.26
CA LYS A 231 -15.50 -1.33 34.52
C LYS A 231 -14.69 -1.89 35.69
N ASP A 232 -13.93 -2.96 35.47
CA ASP A 232 -13.06 -3.56 36.50
C ASP A 232 -11.93 -2.62 36.94
N LYS A 233 -11.28 -1.94 35.99
CA LYS A 233 -10.27 -0.92 36.32
C LYS A 233 -10.90 0.34 36.94
N LEU A 234 -12.14 0.69 36.59
CA LEU A 234 -12.89 1.78 37.23
C LEU A 234 -13.25 1.48 38.69
N ASN A 235 -13.43 0.21 39.09
CA ASN A 235 -13.66 -0.14 40.50
C ASN A 235 -12.49 0.30 41.42
N ILE A 236 -11.27 0.46 40.89
CA ILE A 236 -10.12 1.00 41.63
C ILE A 236 -10.36 2.47 42.05
N LEU A 237 -11.17 3.24 41.30
CA LEU A 237 -11.54 4.62 41.66
C LEU A 237 -12.41 4.71 42.93
N GLN A 238 -12.96 3.59 43.43
CA GLN A 238 -13.69 3.54 44.70
C GLN A 238 -12.77 3.73 45.91
N SER A 239 -11.46 3.46 45.79
CA SER A 239 -10.52 3.52 46.91
C SER A 239 -9.79 4.86 47.09
N GLY A 240 -9.95 5.82 46.16
CA GLY A 240 -9.28 7.12 46.25
C GLY A 240 -8.96 7.75 44.89
N TYR A 241 -7.73 8.23 44.77
CA TYR A 241 -7.16 8.85 43.56
C TYR A 241 -5.99 7.99 43.05
N PRO A 242 -6.24 6.84 42.38
CA PRO A 242 -5.19 5.96 41.88
C PRO A 242 -4.49 6.56 40.65
N GLU A 243 -3.23 6.21 40.45
CA GLU A 243 -2.53 6.51 39.19
C GLU A 243 -3.15 5.70 38.04
N VAL A 244 -3.69 6.42 37.05
CA VAL A 244 -4.38 5.82 35.89
C VAL A 244 -3.35 5.38 34.85
N SER A 245 -3.28 4.07 34.59
CA SER A 245 -2.35 3.53 33.59
C SER A 245 -2.63 4.05 32.18
N LEU A 246 -1.58 4.19 31.36
CA LEU A 246 -1.72 4.65 29.97
C LEU A 246 -2.61 3.73 29.13
N LEU A 247 -2.62 2.42 29.43
CA LEU A 247 -3.52 1.44 28.81
C LEU A 247 -5.00 1.75 29.10
N PHE A 248 -5.33 2.20 30.31
CA PHE A 248 -6.69 2.59 30.65
C PHE A 248 -7.13 3.84 29.87
N LYS A 249 -6.28 4.87 29.84
CA LYS A 249 -6.54 6.10 29.06
C LYS A 249 -6.72 5.79 27.56
N TRP A 250 -5.96 4.84 27.04
CA TRP A 250 -6.09 4.35 25.67
C TRP A 250 -7.42 3.61 25.44
N GLY A 251 -7.83 2.73 26.35
CA GLY A 251 -9.13 2.06 26.30
C GLY A 251 -10.31 3.05 26.33
N VAL A 252 -10.24 4.11 27.13
CA VAL A 252 -11.24 5.21 27.13
C VAL A 252 -11.20 6.03 25.84
N GLN A 253 -10.01 6.27 25.26
CA GLN A 253 -9.90 6.96 23.98
C GLN A 253 -10.48 6.15 22.81
N VAL A 254 -10.33 4.82 22.84
CA VAL A 254 -10.98 3.91 21.88
C VAL A 254 -12.48 3.82 22.14
N ALA A 255 -12.93 3.80 23.39
CA ALA A 255 -14.35 3.87 23.73
C ALA A 255 -15.07 5.07 23.07
N LYS A 256 -14.39 6.22 22.88
CA LYS A 256 -14.96 7.40 22.20
C LYS A 256 -15.36 7.16 20.73
N SER A 257 -14.96 6.07 20.07
CA SER A 257 -15.44 5.75 18.71
C SER A 257 -16.86 5.17 18.69
N ASP A 258 -17.41 4.76 19.85
CA ASP A 258 -18.79 4.33 20.03
C ASP A 258 -19.45 5.15 21.15
N SER A 259 -20.39 6.03 20.77
CA SER A 259 -21.13 6.90 21.71
C SER A 259 -21.79 6.09 22.81
N THR A 260 -22.35 4.93 22.50
CA THR A 260 -23.16 4.15 23.45
C THR A 260 -22.32 3.53 24.56
N LEU A 261 -21.15 3.00 24.17
CA LEU A 261 -20.18 2.43 25.09
C LEU A 261 -19.49 3.53 25.91
N PHE A 262 -19.16 4.66 25.30
CA PHE A 262 -18.61 5.83 25.99
C PHE A 262 -19.59 6.38 27.05
N GLU A 263 -20.87 6.60 26.70
CA GLU A 263 -21.91 7.04 27.63
C GLU A 263 -22.07 6.07 28.82
N SER A 264 -22.02 4.75 28.58
CA SER A 264 -22.08 3.74 29.64
C SER A 264 -20.89 3.81 30.61
N ILE A 265 -19.68 4.01 30.07
CA ILE A 265 -18.45 4.17 30.86
C ILE A 265 -18.50 5.45 31.69
N ILE A 266 -18.89 6.57 31.08
CA ILE A 266 -19.04 7.87 31.73
C ILE A 266 -20.08 7.81 32.86
N SER A 267 -21.25 7.21 32.63
CA SER A 267 -22.28 6.99 33.65
C SER A 267 -21.74 6.15 34.83
N THR A 268 -20.94 5.12 34.54
CA THR A 268 -20.28 4.30 35.57
C THR A 268 -19.25 5.10 36.38
N ILE A 269 -18.47 5.97 35.73
CA ILE A 269 -17.54 6.90 36.40
C ILE A 269 -18.32 7.83 37.34
N ILE A 270 -19.42 8.44 36.86
CA ILE A 270 -20.24 9.36 37.66
C ILE A 270 -20.78 8.67 38.90
N ASP A 271 -21.37 7.48 38.77
CA ASP A 271 -21.93 6.73 39.90
C ASP A 271 -20.85 6.36 40.94
N ILE A 272 -19.69 5.86 40.51
CA ILE A 272 -18.57 5.51 41.39
C ILE A 272 -18.01 6.75 42.10
N ARG A 273 -17.73 7.83 41.36
CA ARG A 273 -17.14 9.06 41.93
C ARG A 273 -18.12 9.80 42.82
N SER A 274 -19.39 9.90 42.44
CA SER A 274 -20.42 10.55 43.26
C SER A 274 -20.60 9.85 44.62
N LYS A 275 -20.62 8.50 44.64
CA LYS A 275 -20.61 7.71 45.87
C LYS A 275 -19.32 7.91 46.69
N PHE A 276 -18.16 7.94 46.06
CA PHE A 276 -16.88 8.19 46.72
C PHE A 276 -16.83 9.57 47.38
N ILE A 277 -17.20 10.64 46.65
CA ILE A 277 -17.18 12.02 47.16
C ILE A 277 -18.18 12.17 48.31
N LEU A 278 -19.37 11.57 48.21
CA LEU A 278 -20.36 11.56 49.29
C LEU A 278 -19.84 10.82 50.54
N ALA A 279 -19.20 9.66 50.37
CA ALA A 279 -18.59 8.94 51.48
C ALA A 279 -17.42 9.73 52.10
N ASN A 280 -16.61 10.41 51.28
CA ASN A 280 -15.51 11.26 51.72
C ASN A 280 -16.04 12.48 52.51
N PHE A 281 -17.15 13.09 52.09
CA PHE A 281 -17.82 14.17 52.82
C PHE A 281 -18.20 13.75 54.24
N TYR A 282 -18.92 12.63 54.39
CA TYR A 282 -19.31 12.11 55.71
C TYR A 282 -18.09 11.67 56.55
N GLN A 283 -17.02 11.18 55.93
CA GLN A 283 -15.78 10.88 56.67
C GLN A 283 -15.11 12.15 57.21
N ASN A 284 -15.02 13.22 56.42
CA ASN A 284 -14.47 14.51 56.87
C ASN A 284 -15.37 15.23 57.89
N LEU A 285 -16.68 15.07 57.79
CA LEU A 285 -17.64 15.55 58.80
C LEU A 285 -17.43 14.87 60.15
N THR A 286 -17.32 13.53 60.17
CA THR A 286 -17.52 12.73 61.40
C THR A 286 -16.26 12.06 61.97
N LYS A 287 -15.15 11.92 61.23
CA LYS A 287 -13.94 11.18 61.69
C LYS A 287 -12.68 12.03 61.70
N GLY A 288 -12.16 12.31 62.91
CA GLY A 288 -10.80 12.81 63.13
C GLY A 288 -10.72 13.91 64.19
N GLY A 289 -9.50 14.23 64.64
CA GLY A 289 -9.24 15.35 65.58
C GLY A 289 -9.40 16.75 64.96
N ARG A 290 -9.85 16.83 63.71
CA ARG A 290 -10.24 18.04 62.96
C ARG A 290 -11.55 17.81 62.19
N ALA A 291 -12.40 16.90 62.67
CA ALA A 291 -13.72 16.64 62.09
C ALA A 291 -14.52 17.95 62.00
N ILE A 292 -15.15 18.21 60.85
CA ILE A 292 -15.83 19.50 60.61
C ILE A 292 -16.96 19.72 61.63
N ASP A 293 -17.68 18.65 62.03
CA ASP A 293 -18.73 18.72 63.07
C ASP A 293 -18.19 19.17 64.45
N TYR A 294 -16.87 19.12 64.73
CA TYR A 294 -16.28 19.66 65.97
C TYR A 294 -16.30 21.20 66.01
N ASN A 295 -16.26 21.84 64.83
CA ASN A 295 -16.34 23.30 64.73
C ASN A 295 -17.79 23.82 64.66
N ALA A 296 -18.81 22.97 64.80
CA ALA A 296 -20.22 23.36 64.70
C ALA A 296 -20.67 24.40 65.75
N SER A 297 -19.90 24.64 66.81
CA SER A 297 -20.12 25.74 67.77
C SER A 297 -19.72 27.13 67.24
N ASP A 298 -18.96 27.20 66.14
CA ASP A 298 -18.60 28.42 65.43
C ASP A 298 -19.13 28.31 64.00
N SER A 299 -20.34 28.83 63.77
CA SER A 299 -21.06 28.73 62.49
C SER A 299 -20.27 29.32 61.32
N ASN A 300 -19.46 30.35 61.56
CA ASN A 300 -18.66 31.00 60.53
C ASN A 300 -17.52 30.09 60.07
N ARG A 301 -16.81 29.49 61.04
CA ARG A 301 -15.75 28.52 60.77
C ARG A 301 -16.29 27.22 60.17
N TYR A 302 -17.40 26.69 60.69
CA TYR A 302 -18.02 25.47 60.17
C TYR A 302 -18.42 25.60 58.68
N ILE A 303 -19.07 26.70 58.30
CA ILE A 303 -19.42 26.94 56.89
C ILE A 303 -18.16 27.18 56.05
N GLY A 304 -17.17 27.92 56.58
CA GLY A 304 -15.88 28.13 55.92
C GLY A 304 -15.13 26.81 55.63
N ASP A 305 -15.10 25.88 56.59
CA ASP A 305 -14.46 24.57 56.47
C ASP A 305 -15.20 23.67 55.44
N ILE A 306 -16.55 23.71 55.40
CA ILE A 306 -17.36 22.99 54.40
C ILE A 306 -17.07 23.51 52.98
N LEU A 307 -17.06 24.83 52.80
CA LEU A 307 -16.82 25.45 51.50
C LEU A 307 -15.38 25.26 51.02
N ALA A 308 -14.40 25.30 51.94
CA ALA A 308 -13.01 24.99 51.64
C ALA A 308 -12.83 23.52 51.22
N TRP A 309 -13.46 22.58 51.95
CA TRP A 309 -13.46 21.15 51.60
C TRP A 309 -14.07 20.91 50.22
N LEU A 310 -15.20 21.55 49.92
CA LEU A 310 -15.84 21.45 48.62
C LEU A 310 -14.92 21.99 47.51
N HIS A 311 -14.34 23.17 47.68
CA HIS A 311 -13.41 23.75 46.71
C HIS A 311 -12.20 22.82 46.43
N SER A 312 -11.58 22.24 47.47
CA SER A 312 -10.49 21.26 47.30
C SER A 312 -10.96 20.05 46.49
N THR A 313 -12.09 19.45 46.89
CA THR A 313 -12.70 18.29 46.24
C THR A 313 -13.00 18.54 44.76
N VAL A 314 -13.50 19.73 44.41
CA VAL A 314 -13.79 20.11 43.03
C VAL A 314 -12.52 20.21 42.19
N VAL A 315 -11.44 20.79 42.73
CA VAL A 315 -10.14 20.88 42.03
C VAL A 315 -9.55 19.48 41.84
N GLU A 316 -9.56 18.64 42.89
CA GLU A 316 -9.08 17.26 42.84
C GLU A 316 -9.87 16.39 41.83
N GLU A 317 -11.19 16.54 41.77
CA GLU A 317 -12.04 15.79 40.82
C GLU A 317 -11.82 16.29 39.37
N LYS A 318 -11.63 17.60 39.18
CA LYS A 318 -11.30 18.18 37.87
C LYS A 318 -9.98 17.61 37.34
N ASP A 319 -8.95 17.55 38.18
CA ASP A 319 -7.65 17.02 37.81
C ASP A 319 -7.70 15.49 37.61
N LEU A 320 -8.51 14.75 38.38
CA LEU A 320 -8.72 13.31 38.15
C LEU A 320 -9.44 13.05 36.82
N LEU A 321 -10.53 13.76 36.51
CA LEU A 321 -11.28 13.57 35.27
C LEU A 321 -10.48 14.03 34.06
N PHE A 322 -9.69 15.10 34.17
CA PHE A 322 -8.68 15.46 33.17
C PHE A 322 -7.72 14.29 32.93
N ASN A 323 -7.13 13.74 34.00
CA ASN A 323 -6.19 12.63 33.91
C ASN A 323 -6.81 11.33 33.37
N LEU A 324 -8.11 11.13 33.54
CA LEU A 324 -8.84 9.94 33.09
C LEU A 324 -9.25 10.02 31.61
N LEU A 325 -9.69 11.20 31.16
CA LEU A 325 -10.30 11.42 29.84
C LEU A 325 -9.33 11.97 28.78
N CYS A 326 -8.22 12.58 29.21
CA CYS A 326 -7.19 13.14 28.34
C CYS A 326 -5.88 12.34 28.42
N ILE A 327 -5.35 11.99 27.25
CA ILE A 327 -3.96 11.59 27.09
C ILE A 327 -3.19 12.90 26.86
N SER A 328 -2.47 13.36 27.89
CA SER A 328 -1.45 14.41 27.76
C SER A 328 -0.23 13.84 27.04
N PRO A 329 0.54 14.64 26.27
CA PRO A 329 1.93 14.28 25.99
C PRO A 329 2.66 14.00 27.30
N PRO A 330 3.60 13.03 27.34
CA PRO A 330 4.54 12.95 28.44
C PRO A 330 5.30 14.28 28.49
N GLU A 331 5.36 14.90 29.67
CA GLU A 331 6.22 16.06 29.86
C GLU A 331 7.64 15.64 29.52
N THR A 332 8.24 16.28 28.51
CA THR A 332 9.64 16.06 28.14
C THR A 332 10.52 16.70 29.20
N ASN A 333 10.57 16.08 30.38
CA ASN A 333 11.52 16.41 31.42
C ASN A 333 12.91 16.07 30.89
N THR A 334 13.63 17.12 30.52
CA THR A 334 15.01 17.06 30.05
C THR A 334 15.91 16.64 31.21
N GLY A 335 16.08 15.34 31.40
CA GLY A 335 16.92 14.72 32.42
C GLY A 335 17.55 13.46 31.87
N ASP A 336 18.87 13.46 31.77
CA ASP A 336 19.63 12.43 31.06
C ASP A 336 19.61 11.05 31.74
N ASN A 337 19.74 10.01 30.91
CA ASN A 337 20.05 8.61 31.22
C ASN A 337 18.90 7.76 31.83
N ASP A 338 18.18 7.05 30.95
CA ASP A 338 17.69 5.68 31.21
C ASP A 338 17.41 4.99 29.86
N GLU A 339 18.39 4.24 29.34
CA GLU A 339 18.32 3.57 28.02
C GLU A 339 17.43 2.30 28.00
N GLU A 340 16.64 2.04 29.05
CA GLU A 340 15.70 0.89 29.11
C GLU A 340 14.23 1.25 28.88
N ASN A 341 13.84 2.54 28.87
CA ASN A 341 12.46 2.96 28.53
C ASN A 341 12.22 2.99 27.01
N THR A 342 12.29 1.82 26.38
CA THR A 342 11.66 1.57 25.09
C THR A 342 10.15 1.43 25.30
N PHE A 343 9.33 1.99 24.39
CA PHE A 343 7.87 2.25 24.53
C PHE A 343 7.54 3.46 25.43
N ILE A 344 6.64 4.38 25.08
CA ILE A 344 5.57 4.34 24.07
C ILE A 344 5.65 5.59 23.17
N SER A 345 6.12 5.44 21.94
CA SER A 345 5.65 6.30 20.85
C SER A 345 4.17 5.99 20.61
N LEU A 346 3.31 7.01 20.58
CA LEU A 346 1.88 6.80 20.35
C LEU A 346 1.69 6.09 18.99
N PRO A 347 0.93 4.97 18.93
CA PRO A 347 0.55 4.34 17.67
C PRO A 347 -0.01 5.34 16.65
N GLU A 348 0.36 5.16 15.37
CA GLU A 348 -0.05 6.06 14.29
C GLU A 348 -1.58 6.23 14.24
N GLY A 349 -2.02 7.49 14.15
CA GLY A 349 -3.44 7.88 14.14
C GLY A 349 -3.95 8.51 15.45
N LEU A 350 -3.20 8.43 16.56
CA LEU A 350 -3.59 9.08 17.81
C LEU A 350 -3.32 10.59 17.79
N LYS A 351 -4.32 11.37 18.24
CA LYS A 351 -4.17 12.78 18.60
C LYS A 351 -4.19 12.91 20.11
N PHE A 352 -3.35 13.78 20.66
CA PHE A 352 -3.53 14.26 22.03
C PHE A 352 -4.90 14.95 22.13
N SER A 353 -5.69 14.57 23.13
CA SER A 353 -6.99 15.18 23.36
C SER A 353 -6.80 16.39 24.24
N GLU A 354 -7.03 17.59 23.69
CA GLU A 354 -7.33 18.76 24.50
C GLU A 354 -8.55 18.45 25.38
N TYR A 355 -8.67 19.18 26.50
CA TYR A 355 -9.78 19.03 27.43
C TYR A 355 -11.08 19.39 26.71
N PRO A 356 -12.17 18.59 26.83
CA PRO A 356 -13.47 19.00 26.35
C PRO A 356 -13.98 20.14 27.24
N GLU A 357 -13.67 21.39 26.86
CA GLU A 357 -13.97 22.60 27.64
C GLU A 357 -15.48 22.82 27.91
N GLY A 358 -16.37 22.07 27.25
CA GLY A 358 -17.79 21.97 27.60
C GLY A 358 -18.11 20.68 28.37
N ASP A 359 -17.99 19.52 27.72
CA ASP A 359 -18.47 18.25 28.28
C ASP A 359 -17.74 17.84 29.56
N GLY A 360 -16.46 18.16 29.73
CA GLY A 360 -15.73 17.86 30.97
C GLY A 360 -16.32 18.57 32.20
N LEU A 361 -16.93 19.74 32.01
CA LEU A 361 -17.55 20.52 33.08
C LEU A 361 -18.93 19.97 33.48
N THR A 362 -19.72 19.49 32.52
CA THR A 362 -21.03 18.87 32.80
C THR A 362 -20.89 17.55 33.54
N LEU A 363 -19.79 16.81 33.31
CA LEU A 363 -19.46 15.61 34.09
C LEU A 363 -19.14 15.93 35.54
N ILE A 364 -18.31 16.96 35.81
CA ILE A 364 -18.02 17.42 37.18
C ILE A 364 -19.31 17.85 37.89
N ASP A 365 -20.19 18.58 37.20
CA ASP A 365 -21.49 19.02 37.72
C ASP A 365 -22.36 17.81 38.16
N GLN A 366 -22.39 16.76 37.33
CA GLN A 366 -23.11 15.51 37.61
C GLN A 366 -22.50 14.70 38.77
N THR A 367 -21.16 14.62 38.89
CA THR A 367 -20.54 13.90 40.04
C THR A 367 -20.84 14.59 41.37
N LEU A 368 -20.83 15.92 41.41
CA LEU A 368 -21.03 16.73 42.62
C LEU A 368 -22.49 16.79 43.09
N GLN A 369 -23.46 16.54 42.20
CA GLN A 369 -24.89 16.74 42.49
C GLN A 369 -25.39 16.02 43.76
N ALA A 370 -24.89 14.80 44.03
CA ALA A 370 -25.25 14.04 45.24
C ALA A 370 -24.76 14.68 46.55
N VAL A 371 -23.71 15.52 46.49
CA VAL A 371 -23.06 16.14 47.65
C VAL A 371 -23.49 17.60 47.82
N LEU A 372 -23.90 18.28 46.75
CA LEU A 372 -24.56 19.59 46.83
C LEU A 372 -25.77 19.58 47.77
N THR A 373 -26.59 18.53 47.71
CA THR A 373 -27.83 18.43 48.51
C THR A 373 -27.55 18.44 50.02
N PRO A 374 -26.75 17.51 50.60
CA PRO A 374 -26.45 17.53 52.02
C PRO A 374 -25.63 18.75 52.46
N ILE A 375 -24.75 19.31 51.61
CA ILE A 375 -24.07 20.58 51.89
C ILE A 375 -25.08 21.73 52.02
N SER A 376 -25.97 21.88 51.04
CA SER A 376 -26.93 22.99 51.01
C SER A 376 -27.92 22.93 52.16
N THR A 377 -28.38 21.73 52.55
CA THR A 377 -29.21 21.54 53.74
C THR A 377 -28.43 21.93 55.00
N LYS A 378 -27.22 21.39 55.21
CA LYS A 378 -26.39 21.75 56.38
C LYS A 378 -26.10 23.25 56.47
N ILE A 379 -25.77 23.93 55.38
CA ILE A 379 -25.51 25.38 55.40
C ILE A 379 -26.80 26.14 55.72
N ARG A 380 -27.94 25.80 55.09
CA ARG A 380 -29.24 26.43 55.36
C ARG A 380 -29.69 26.23 56.81
N ASP A 381 -29.51 25.03 57.36
CA ASP A 381 -29.79 24.74 58.77
C ASP A 381 -28.91 25.60 59.69
N THR A 382 -27.61 25.76 59.39
CA THR A 382 -26.74 26.66 60.18
C THR A 382 -27.07 28.14 60.02
N LEU A 383 -27.54 28.58 58.85
CA LEU A 383 -28.00 29.96 58.62
C LEU A 383 -29.25 30.29 59.44
N GLN A 384 -30.20 29.34 59.54
CA GLN A 384 -31.44 29.53 60.31
C GLN A 384 -31.24 29.60 61.83
N ASN A 385 -30.11 29.10 62.34
CA ASN A 385 -29.76 29.11 63.77
C ASN A 385 -28.72 30.20 64.12
N LEU A 386 -28.70 31.32 63.37
CA LEU A 386 -27.80 32.46 63.66
C LEU A 386 -28.48 33.51 64.54
N ASP A 387 -27.91 33.76 65.72
CA ASP A 387 -28.45 34.71 66.70
C ASP A 387 -28.00 36.18 66.48
N HIS A 388 -27.05 36.45 65.57
CA HIS A 388 -26.41 37.78 65.47
C HIS A 388 -26.10 38.18 64.01
N PRO A 389 -26.49 39.39 63.55
CA PRO A 389 -26.44 39.78 62.14
C PRO A 389 -25.01 39.92 61.60
N MET A 390 -24.04 40.30 62.45
CA MET A 390 -22.61 40.35 62.04
C MET A 390 -22.10 38.98 61.56
N ASN A 391 -22.54 37.88 62.18
CA ASN A 391 -22.13 36.53 61.78
C ASN A 391 -22.80 36.16 60.46
N SER A 392 -24.09 36.49 60.30
CA SER A 392 -24.83 36.31 59.04
C SER A 392 -24.21 37.09 57.88
N PHE A 393 -23.75 38.33 58.10
CA PHE A 393 -23.02 39.10 57.10
C PHE A 393 -21.67 38.46 56.73
N GLN A 394 -20.88 38.01 57.71
CA GLN A 394 -19.59 37.35 57.45
C GLN A 394 -19.77 36.05 56.65
N ILE A 395 -20.76 35.22 57.03
CA ILE A 395 -21.12 33.99 56.34
C ILE A 395 -21.61 34.27 54.92
N THR A 396 -22.46 35.30 54.72
CA THR A 396 -22.93 35.71 53.38
C THR A 396 -21.76 36.07 52.46
N ASN A 397 -20.77 36.83 52.97
CA ASN A 397 -19.57 37.16 52.22
C ASN A 397 -18.69 35.92 51.90
N LEU A 398 -18.58 34.95 52.82
CA LEU A 398 -17.89 33.68 52.55
C LEU A 398 -18.58 32.87 51.47
N ILE A 399 -19.89 32.67 51.57
CA ILE A 399 -20.67 31.93 50.56
C ILE A 399 -20.50 32.62 49.20
N GLN A 400 -20.62 33.95 49.13
CA GLN A 400 -20.45 34.69 47.88
C GLN A 400 -19.02 34.62 47.32
N PHE A 401 -17.98 34.63 48.17
CA PHE A 401 -16.60 34.41 47.75
C PHE A 401 -16.39 33.02 47.13
N TYR A 402 -16.87 31.96 47.79
CA TYR A 402 -16.76 30.59 47.27
C TYR A 402 -17.64 30.35 46.03
N THR A 403 -18.82 30.98 45.94
CA THR A 403 -19.66 30.96 44.74
C THR A 403 -18.90 31.53 43.54
N ASN A 404 -18.21 32.65 43.70
CA ASN A 404 -17.37 33.24 42.66
C ASN A 404 -16.17 32.35 42.26
N LEU A 405 -15.57 31.62 43.21
CA LEU A 405 -14.52 30.64 42.91
C LEU A 405 -15.06 29.45 42.12
N LEU A 406 -16.19 28.88 42.53
CA LEU A 406 -16.84 27.74 41.84
C LEU A 406 -17.31 28.14 40.44
N LEU A 407 -17.92 29.32 40.27
CA LEU A 407 -18.28 29.90 38.96
C LEU A 407 -17.07 30.02 38.03
N LYS A 408 -15.91 30.40 38.56
CA LYS A 408 -14.66 30.47 37.78
C LYS A 408 -14.11 29.09 37.39
N LEU A 409 -14.43 28.04 38.14
CA LEU A 409 -13.85 26.71 37.94
C LEU A 409 -14.73 25.76 37.12
N LEU A 410 -16.07 25.87 37.24
CA LEU A 410 -17.09 25.09 36.51
C LEU A 410 -17.81 25.88 35.40
N GLY A 411 -17.73 27.20 35.39
CA GLY A 411 -18.45 28.06 34.44
C GLY A 411 -19.89 28.39 34.87
N PRO A 412 -20.53 29.37 34.20
CA PRO A 412 -21.81 29.96 34.63
C PRO A 412 -23.06 29.14 34.30
N ALA A 413 -22.92 27.91 33.78
CA ALA A 413 -24.03 27.07 33.33
C ALA A 413 -24.16 25.74 34.13
N SER A 414 -23.49 25.65 35.28
CA SER A 414 -23.46 24.47 36.15
C SER A 414 -24.58 24.53 37.19
N VAL A 415 -25.22 23.38 37.45
CA VAL A 415 -26.22 23.19 38.51
C VAL A 415 -25.61 23.48 39.89
N THR A 416 -24.32 23.20 40.12
CA THR A 416 -23.64 23.65 41.35
C THR A 416 -23.76 25.17 41.53
N ALA A 417 -23.57 25.96 40.47
CA ALA A 417 -23.57 27.40 40.55
C ALA A 417 -24.97 27.95 40.86
N GLU A 418 -26.02 27.41 40.22
CA GLU A 418 -27.41 27.77 40.52
C GLU A 418 -27.77 27.51 41.99
N VAL A 419 -27.35 26.37 42.54
CA VAL A 419 -27.57 26.02 43.95
C VAL A 419 -26.85 26.98 44.89
N PHE A 420 -25.60 27.36 44.58
CA PHE A 420 -24.86 28.33 45.39
C PHE A 420 -25.37 29.78 45.24
N GLU A 421 -25.85 30.20 44.07
CA GLU A 421 -26.55 31.48 43.90
C GLU A 421 -27.87 31.52 44.69
N GLY A 422 -28.60 30.41 44.75
CA GLY A 422 -29.76 30.24 45.64
C GLY A 422 -29.36 30.38 47.11
N LEU A 423 -28.25 29.75 47.51
CA LEU A 423 -27.73 29.83 48.89
C LEU A 423 -27.26 31.24 49.28
N VAL A 424 -26.70 32.02 48.34
CA VAL A 424 -26.39 33.45 48.56
C VAL A 424 -27.67 34.25 48.83
N LYS A 425 -28.75 34.03 48.06
CA LYS A 425 -30.05 34.69 48.24
C LYS A 425 -30.66 34.35 49.61
N ASP A 426 -30.72 33.07 49.95
CA ASP A 426 -31.18 32.59 51.27
C ASP A 426 -30.39 33.25 52.41
N SER A 427 -29.06 33.35 52.27
CA SER A 427 -28.18 33.99 53.26
C SER A 427 -28.44 35.50 53.38
N THR A 428 -28.67 36.21 52.27
CA THR A 428 -29.03 37.64 52.30
C THR A 428 -30.40 37.89 52.93
N ASP A 429 -31.39 37.04 52.64
CA ASP A 429 -32.75 37.19 53.18
C ASP A 429 -32.76 36.94 54.69
N ILE A 430 -32.00 35.95 55.17
CA ILE A 430 -31.79 35.68 56.60
C ILE A 430 -31.05 36.85 57.28
N PHE A 431 -30.03 37.43 56.64
CA PHE A 431 -29.35 38.63 57.16
C PHE A 431 -30.31 39.81 57.34
N PHE A 432 -31.16 40.10 56.35
CA PHE A 432 -32.14 41.19 56.45
C PHE A 432 -33.16 40.91 57.55
N LYS A 433 -33.65 39.67 57.66
CA LYS A 433 -34.61 39.28 58.69
C LYS A 433 -34.04 39.46 60.11
N ILE A 434 -32.84 38.94 60.39
CA ILE A 434 -32.18 39.09 61.70
C ILE A 434 -31.94 40.58 62.02
N SER A 435 -31.58 41.39 61.01
CA SER A 435 -31.38 42.83 61.18
C SER A 435 -32.69 43.58 61.47
N GLU A 436 -33.82 43.15 60.90
CA GLU A 436 -35.15 43.70 61.18
C GLU A 436 -35.65 43.28 62.57
N ASP A 437 -35.41 42.04 62.98
CA ASP A 437 -35.72 41.52 64.32
C ASP A 437 -34.90 42.27 65.41
N GLU A 438 -33.60 42.51 65.21
CA GLU A 438 -32.80 43.33 66.15
C GLU A 438 -33.24 44.81 66.17
N MET A 439 -33.55 45.41 65.01
CA MET A 439 -34.02 46.80 64.98
C MET A 439 -35.37 46.96 65.68
N THR A 440 -36.31 46.03 65.49
CA THR A 440 -37.60 46.06 66.17
C THR A 440 -37.47 45.82 67.67
N GLN A 441 -36.55 44.95 68.12
CA GLN A 441 -36.22 44.80 69.54
C GLN A 441 -35.63 46.09 70.13
N MET A 442 -34.63 46.72 69.48
CA MET A 442 -34.05 47.98 69.95
C MET A 442 -35.09 49.12 70.00
N ILE A 443 -36.01 49.18 69.04
CA ILE A 443 -37.12 50.16 69.06
C ILE A 443 -38.08 49.88 70.22
N ALA A 444 -38.38 48.61 70.51
CA ALA A 444 -39.25 48.25 71.64
C ALA A 444 -38.59 48.58 73.00
N GLU A 445 -37.29 48.28 73.16
CA GLU A 445 -36.53 48.64 74.37
C GLU A 445 -36.44 50.16 74.56
N ALA A 446 -36.26 50.92 73.48
CA ALA A 446 -36.25 52.39 73.50
C ALA A 446 -37.63 53.04 73.75
N GLN A 447 -38.73 52.29 73.68
CA GLN A 447 -40.09 52.76 74.02
C GLN A 447 -40.50 52.45 75.47
N VAL A 448 -39.69 51.68 76.20
CA VAL A 448 -39.93 51.29 77.61
C VAL A 448 -39.17 52.20 78.61
N ILE A 449 -38.30 53.07 78.09
CA ILE A 449 -37.52 54.10 78.84
C ILE A 449 -38.21 55.47 78.72
#